data_AF-A0A3B8MDQ7-F1
#
_entry.id   AF-A0A3B8MDQ7-F1
#
_cell.length_a   1.000
_cell.length_b   1.000
_cell.length_c   1.000
_cell.angle_alpha   90.00
_cell.angle_beta   90.00
_cell.angle_gamma   90.00
#
_symmetry.space_group_name_H-M   'P 1'
#
loop_
_entity.id
_entity.type
_entity.pdbx_description
1 polymer ?
#
loop_
_entity_poly.entity_id
_entity_poly.type
_entity_poly.pdbx_seq_one_letter_code
_entity_poly.pdbx_strand_id
1 'polypeptide(L)' 'MPTINQLVRKGRRVKPKRSTAPALKGCPQKRGVCTRVYTTTPK' A
#
# COMPACT_ATOMS: atom_id res chain seq x y z
N MET A 1 6.46 8.77 -27.01
CA MET A 1 5.11 8.31 -27.40
C MET A 1 5.24 6.92 -28.02
N PRO A 2 4.62 5.86 -27.47
CA PRO A 2 4.86 4.51 -27.95
C PRO A 2 4.08 4.18 -29.23
N THR A 3 4.68 3.38 -30.12
CA THR A 3 4.03 2.89 -31.36
C THR A 3 3.09 1.72 -31.07
N ILE A 4 2.16 1.43 -31.99
CA ILE A 4 1.21 0.31 -31.85
C ILE A 4 1.96 -1.02 -31.69
N ASN A 5 3.01 -1.26 -32.48
CA ASN A 5 3.82 -2.48 -32.38
C ASN A 5 4.55 -2.62 -31.03
N GLN A 6 4.93 -1.51 -30.38
CA GLN A 6 5.49 -1.53 -29.04
C GLN A 6 4.46 -1.94 -27.99
N LEU A 7 3.22 -1.45 -28.11
CA LEU A 7 2.12 -1.82 -27.22
C LEU A 7 1.64 -3.26 -27.42
N VAL A 8 1.66 -3.76 -28.66
CA VAL A 8 1.36 -5.17 -28.97
C VAL A 8 2.41 -6.11 -28.35
N ARG A 9 3.70 -5.77 -28.45
CA ARG A 9 4.78 -6.57 -27.84
C ARG A 9 4.87 -6.41 -26.31
N LYS A 10 4.63 -5.21 -25.80
CA LYS A 10 4.71 -4.83 -24.38
C LYS A 10 3.55 -3.89 -24.04
N GLY A 11 2.45 -4.47 -23.56
CA GLY A 11 1.29 -3.71 -23.12
C GLY A 11 1.61 -2.74 -21.97
N ARG A 12 0.75 -1.74 -21.78
CA ARG A 12 0.87 -0.81 -20.65
C ARG A 12 0.60 -1.53 -19.33
N ARG A 13 1.37 -1.21 -18.29
CA ARG A 13 1.17 -1.71 -16.93
C ARG A 13 0.78 -0.57 -16.01
N VAL A 14 -0.23 -0.79 -15.19
CA VAL A 14 -0.62 0.14 -14.13
C VAL A 14 0.37 0.01 -12.97
N LYS A 15 0.74 1.13 -12.36
CA LYS A 15 1.58 1.12 -11.16
C LYS A 15 0.78 0.58 -9.96
N PRO A 16 1.27 -0.42 -9.22
CA PRO A 16 0.58 -0.89 -8.02
C PRO A 16 0.58 0.19 -6.93
N LYS A 17 -0.55 0.35 -6.24
CA LYS A 17 -0.66 1.23 -5.07
C LYS A 17 -0.37 0.43 -3.80
N ARG A 18 0.33 1.06 -2.84
CA ARG A 18 0.53 0.47 -1.49
C ARG A 18 -0.54 0.99 -0.55
N SER A 19 -1.03 0.13 0.33
CA SER A 19 -1.93 0.54 1.42
C SER A 19 -1.14 1.30 2.48
N THR A 20 -1.70 2.39 2.99
CA THR A 20 -1.20 3.11 4.17
C THR A 20 -1.40 2.30 5.45
N ALA A 21 -2.27 1.29 5.42
CA ALA A 21 -2.62 0.43 6.56
C ALA A 21 -2.44 -1.07 6.24
N PRO A 22 -1.20 -1.58 6.09
CA PRO A 22 -0.96 -2.98 5.75
C PRO A 22 -1.37 -3.96 6.87
N ALA A 23 -1.27 -3.55 8.14
CA ALA A 23 -1.62 -4.39 9.29
C ALA A 23 -3.10 -4.83 9.27
N LEU A 24 -3.99 -3.99 8.73
CA LEU A 24 -5.42 -4.26 8.65
C LEU A 24 -5.78 -5.34 7.62
N LYS A 25 -4.92 -5.66 6.64
CA LYS A 25 -5.19 -6.66 5.58
C LYS A 25 -6.60 -6.55 4.95
N GLY A 26 -7.12 -5.33 4.78
CA GLY A 26 -8.45 -5.08 4.20
C GLY A 26 -9.62 -5.16 5.18
N CYS A 27 -9.41 -5.52 6.45
CA CYS A 27 -10.44 -5.42 7.49
C CYS A 27 -10.62 -3.97 7.95
N PRO A 28 -11.83 -3.53 8.33
CA PRO A 28 -12.02 -2.19 8.87
C PRO A 28 -11.31 -1.99 10.23
N GLN A 29 -11.24 -3.03 11.07
CA GLN A 29 -10.62 -3.00 12.40
C GLN A 29 -10.04 -4.37 12.76
N LYS A 30 -9.04 -4.40 13.65
CA LYS A 30 -8.46 -5.63 14.21
C LYS A 30 -8.16 -5.47 15.70
N ARG A 31 -8.42 -6.51 16.49
CA ARG A 31 -8.05 -6.57 17.91
C ARG A 31 -6.53 -6.79 18.05
N GLY A 32 -5.94 -6.23 19.09
CA GLY A 32 -4.53 -6.38 19.44
C GLY A 32 -4.30 -6.18 20.94
N VAL A 33 -3.13 -6.59 21.44
CA VAL A 33 -2.71 -6.42 22.83
C VAL A 33 -1.50 -5.49 22.88
N CYS A 34 -1.48 -4.55 23.82
CA CYS A 34 -0.38 -3.60 23.98
C CYS A 34 0.89 -4.31 24.49
N THR A 35 2.01 -4.14 23.80
CA THR A 35 3.32 -4.68 24.25
C THR A 35 4.06 -3.72 25.19
N ARG A 36 3.79 -2.42 25.09
CA ARG A 36 4.38 -1.37 25.94
C ARG A 36 3.41 -0.18 26.06
N VAL A 37 3.38 0.46 27.21
CA VAL A 37 2.60 1.69 27.48
C VAL A 37 3.57 2.78 27.94
N TYR A 38 3.58 3.93 27.25
CA TYR A 38 4.45 5.09 27.53
C TYR A 38 3.89 6.38 26.91
N THR A 39 4.48 7.53 27.25
CA THR A 39 4.10 8.85 26.73
C THR A 39 5.12 9.38 25.70
N THR A 40 4.67 10.20 24.75
CA THR A 40 5.52 10.82 23.70
C THR A 40 5.29 12.32 23.62
N THR A 41 6.35 13.12 23.48
CA THR A 41 6.26 14.56 23.25
C THR A 41 5.98 14.87 21.76
N PRO A 42 5.09 15.84 21.43
CA PRO A 42 4.81 16.22 20.04
C PRO A 42 6.01 16.93 19.38
N LYS A 43 6.00 17.01 18.04
CA LYS A 43 6.91 17.85 17.26
C LYS A 43 6.46 19.31 17.28
#